data_AF-A0A6V7J3Z8-F1
#
_entry.id   AF-A0A6V7J3Z8-F1
#
_cell.length_a   1.000
_cell.length_b   1.000
_cell.length_c   1.000
_cell.angle_alpha   90.00
_cell.angle_beta   90.00
_cell.angle_gamma   90.00
#
_symmetry.space_group_name_H-M   'P 1'
#
loop_
_entity.id
_entity.type
_entity.pdbx_description
1 polymer ?
#
loop_
_entity_poly.entity_id
_entity_poly.type
_entity_poly.pdbx_seq_one_letter_code
_entity_poly.pdbx_strand_id
1 'polypeptide(L)'
;HVHECRVTISKSSLLQFFTRIHPATTKRNKPWPLIEIYCLEFLLDFTFYEEGQTNVPKATDAFEVLIQLARCSTANVRILALSVLRNLVFNVTNRPRILTSMDFMNLLHFTLKNGNLSEIGVVGSILWSLIANNQKAKLITRTAGFGQSLQEVLGRLSLDKTPDDAQHRDLAKIIQYVITLLKTSDAKSDVSAE
;
A
#
# COMPACT_ATOMS: atom_id res chain seq x y z
N HIS A 1 23.61 -13.83 11.55
CA HIS A 1 22.49 -14.21 12.43
C HIS A 1 21.12 -13.64 12.00
N VAL A 2 20.84 -12.32 12.10
CA VAL A 2 19.48 -11.80 11.80
C VAL A 2 19.08 -11.96 10.32
N HIS A 3 19.99 -11.66 9.39
CA HIS A 3 19.77 -11.88 7.95
C HIS A 3 19.55 -13.37 7.62
N GLU A 4 20.36 -14.27 8.16
CA GLU A 4 20.24 -15.72 7.96
C GLU A 4 18.90 -16.27 8.46
N CYS A 5 18.37 -15.72 9.56
CA CYS A 5 17.05 -16.04 10.06
C CYS A 5 15.97 -15.66 9.03
N ARG A 6 16.01 -14.43 8.50
CA ARG A 6 15.06 -13.98 7.46
C ARG A 6 15.14 -14.83 6.20
N VAL A 7 16.35 -15.18 5.75
CA VAL A 7 16.56 -16.08 4.61
C VAL A 7 15.97 -17.47 4.87
N THR A 8 16.15 -18.00 6.09
CA THR A 8 15.56 -19.29 6.48
C THR A 8 14.03 -19.23 6.47
N ILE A 9 13.45 -18.16 7.01
CA ILE A 9 12.00 -17.90 6.96
C ILE A 9 11.51 -17.88 5.51
N SER A 10 12.18 -17.16 4.60
CA SER A 10 11.80 -17.08 3.19
C SER A 10 11.78 -18.42 2.46
N LYS A 11 12.63 -19.36 2.88
CA LYS A 11 12.72 -20.71 2.30
C LYS A 11 11.72 -21.71 2.91
N SER A 12 11.11 -21.35 4.04
CA SER A 12 10.12 -22.19 4.72
C SER A 12 8.74 -22.08 4.08
N SER A 13 7.83 -23.00 4.42
CA SER A 13 6.42 -22.90 4.04
C SER A 13 5.61 -21.96 4.94
N LEU A 14 6.23 -21.21 5.85
CA LEU A 14 5.55 -20.34 6.82
C LEU A 14 4.69 -19.28 6.11
N LEU A 15 5.16 -18.72 5.00
CA LEU A 15 4.41 -17.73 4.23
C LEU A 15 3.15 -18.30 3.57
N GLN A 16 3.03 -19.62 3.41
CA GLN A 16 1.81 -20.25 2.92
C GLN A 16 0.74 -20.37 4.01
N PHE A 17 1.11 -20.20 5.28
CA PHE A 17 0.16 -20.28 6.39
C PHE A 17 -0.79 -19.07 6.42
N PHE A 18 -0.29 -17.85 6.21
CA PHE A 18 -1.12 -16.65 6.36
C PHE A 18 -2.22 -16.54 5.28
N THR A 19 -2.03 -17.13 4.10
CA THR A 19 -3.06 -17.08 3.05
C THR A 19 -4.23 -18.00 3.38
N ARG A 20 -4.01 -18.96 4.30
CA ARG A 20 -4.99 -19.92 4.80
C ARG A 20 -5.72 -19.49 6.06
N ILE A 21 -5.35 -18.39 6.71
CA ILE A 21 -6.07 -17.90 7.91
C ILE A 21 -7.21 -16.95 7.57
N HIS A 22 -7.21 -16.37 6.37
CA HIS A 22 -8.19 -15.34 6.00
C HIS A 22 -9.61 -15.93 5.85
N PRO A 23 -10.64 -15.30 6.43
CA PRO A 23 -12.03 -15.75 6.34
C PRO A 23 -12.57 -15.96 4.92
N ALA A 24 -12.08 -15.20 3.93
CA ALA A 24 -12.49 -15.41 2.53
C ALA A 24 -11.95 -16.71 1.92
N THR A 25 -10.81 -17.21 2.42
CA THR A 25 -10.22 -18.49 1.99
C THR A 25 -10.78 -19.66 2.81
N THR A 26 -11.06 -19.45 4.10
CA THR A 26 -11.50 -20.51 5.03
C THR A 26 -13.01 -20.72 5.09
N LYS A 27 -13.79 -19.99 4.28
CA LYS A 27 -15.26 -19.96 4.33
C LYS A 27 -15.82 -19.73 5.74
N ARG A 28 -15.08 -18.98 6.56
CA ARG A 28 -15.42 -18.71 7.98
C ARG A 28 -15.55 -19.94 8.87
N ASN A 29 -14.94 -21.08 8.53
CA ASN A 29 -15.09 -22.31 9.32
C ASN A 29 -14.63 -22.15 10.78
N LYS A 30 -13.70 -21.21 11.08
CA LYS A 30 -13.49 -20.53 12.38
C LYS A 30 -12.76 -19.21 12.11
N PRO A 31 -13.27 -18.02 12.45
CA PRO A 31 -12.43 -16.81 12.43
C PRO A 31 -11.43 -16.86 13.58
N TRP A 32 -10.16 -16.54 13.31
CA TRP A 32 -9.12 -16.41 14.35
C TRP A 32 -8.57 -14.98 14.32
N PRO A 33 -9.36 -13.98 14.77
CA PRO A 33 -9.01 -12.57 14.59
C PRO A 33 -7.65 -12.20 15.19
N LEU A 34 -7.29 -12.83 16.31
CA LEU A 34 -6.00 -12.59 16.95
C LEU A 34 -4.83 -13.16 16.15
N ILE A 35 -4.99 -14.34 15.53
CA ILE A 35 -3.96 -14.92 14.65
C ILE A 35 -3.79 -14.07 13.40
N GLU A 36 -4.89 -13.57 12.83
CA GLU A 36 -4.84 -12.64 11.69
C GLU A 36 -3.99 -11.41 11.99
N ILE A 37 -4.20 -10.79 13.16
CA ILE A 37 -3.42 -9.65 13.63
C ILE A 37 -1.94 -10.03 13.79
N TYR A 38 -1.62 -11.10 14.52
CA TYR A 38 -0.23 -11.51 14.73
C TYR A 38 0.50 -11.87 13.44
N CYS A 39 -0.21 -12.50 12.49
CA CYS A 39 0.37 -12.76 11.17
C CYS A 39 0.64 -11.47 10.41
N LEU A 40 -0.26 -10.48 10.47
CA LEU A 40 -0.04 -9.19 9.81
C LEU A 40 1.06 -8.36 10.47
N GLU A 41 1.18 -8.38 11.80
CA GLU A 41 2.30 -7.75 12.53
C GLU A 41 3.63 -8.38 12.13
N PHE A 42 3.70 -9.72 12.11
CA PHE A 42 4.87 -10.44 11.62
C PHE A 42 5.19 -10.07 10.16
N LEU A 43 4.19 -10.04 9.28
CA LEU A 43 4.41 -9.69 7.87
C LEU A 43 4.86 -8.23 7.74
N LEU A 44 4.35 -7.32 8.56
CA LEU A 44 4.76 -5.91 8.54
C LEU A 44 6.26 -5.78 8.87
N ASP A 45 6.71 -6.44 9.93
CA ASP A 45 8.12 -6.47 10.32
C ASP A 45 8.99 -7.19 9.28
N PHE A 46 8.51 -8.31 8.74
CA PHE A 46 9.26 -9.10 7.77
C PHE A 46 9.41 -8.38 6.43
N THR A 47 8.34 -7.75 5.93
CA THR A 47 8.34 -6.97 4.68
C THR A 47 9.05 -5.62 4.79
N PHE A 48 9.44 -5.20 5.98
CA PHE A 48 10.39 -4.09 6.12
C PHE A 48 11.73 -4.40 5.43
N TYR A 49 12.12 -5.68 5.39
CA TYR A 49 13.35 -6.15 4.77
C TYR A 49 13.14 -6.75 3.38
N GLU A 50 14.18 -6.75 2.56
CA GLU A 50 14.16 -7.21 1.16
C GLU A 50 13.68 -8.66 1.03
N GLU A 51 14.04 -9.54 1.96
CA GLU A 51 13.65 -10.95 1.95
C GLU A 51 12.12 -11.10 2.07
N GLY A 52 11.47 -10.27 2.91
CA GLY A 52 10.02 -10.24 3.01
C GLY A 52 9.37 -9.60 1.79
N GLN A 53 9.90 -8.48 1.31
CA GLN A 53 9.37 -7.80 0.11
C GLN A 53 9.39 -8.70 -1.12
N THR A 54 10.40 -9.57 -1.22
CA THR A 54 10.61 -10.46 -2.36
C THR A 54 9.81 -11.75 -2.24
N ASN A 55 9.67 -12.32 -1.04
CA ASN A 55 9.12 -13.67 -0.89
C ASN A 55 7.65 -13.71 -0.47
N VAL A 56 7.14 -12.70 0.24
CA VAL A 56 5.70 -12.63 0.59
C VAL A 56 4.81 -12.61 -0.66
N PRO A 57 5.06 -11.81 -1.72
CA PRO A 57 4.21 -11.80 -2.91
C PRO A 57 4.22 -13.09 -3.73
N LYS A 58 5.20 -13.98 -3.48
CA LYS A 58 5.32 -15.29 -4.16
C LYS A 58 4.46 -16.37 -3.51
N ALA A 59 4.02 -16.16 -2.27
CA ALA A 59 3.08 -17.09 -1.65
C ALA A 59 1.73 -17.03 -2.40
N THR A 60 1.07 -18.18 -2.51
CA THR A 60 -0.14 -18.33 -3.33
C THR A 60 -1.25 -17.46 -2.78
N ASP A 61 -1.83 -16.60 -3.63
CA ASP A 61 -2.90 -15.65 -3.30
C ASP A 61 -2.54 -14.60 -2.23
N ALA A 62 -1.24 -14.47 -1.90
CA ALA A 62 -0.74 -13.55 -0.88
C ALA A 62 -1.22 -12.11 -1.08
N PHE A 63 -1.05 -11.61 -2.29
CA PHE A 63 -1.37 -10.24 -2.64
C PHE A 63 -2.88 -9.99 -2.61
N GLU A 64 -3.65 -10.95 -3.12
CA GLU A 64 -5.10 -10.92 -3.18
C GLU A 64 -5.72 -10.97 -1.77
N VAL A 65 -5.19 -11.83 -0.87
CA VAL A 65 -5.59 -11.87 0.54
C VAL A 65 -5.31 -10.55 1.25
N LEU A 66 -4.14 -9.95 1.05
CA LEU A 66 -3.80 -8.66 1.64
C LEU A 66 -4.74 -7.53 1.17
N ILE A 67 -5.12 -7.53 -0.12
CA ILE A 67 -6.10 -6.56 -0.64
C ILE A 67 -7.47 -6.74 0.04
N GLN A 68 -7.91 -7.97 0.23
CA GLN A 68 -9.19 -8.25 0.89
C GLN A 68 -9.20 -7.81 2.36
N LEU A 69 -8.12 -8.11 3.09
CA LEU A 69 -7.91 -7.68 4.47
C LEU A 69 -7.91 -6.15 4.61
N ALA A 70 -7.25 -5.47 3.66
CA ALA A 70 -7.22 -4.02 3.62
C ALA A 70 -8.58 -3.37 3.31
N ARG A 71 -9.52 -4.11 2.68
CA ARG A 71 -10.83 -3.59 2.27
C ARG A 71 -11.95 -3.85 3.28
N CYS A 72 -12.03 -5.08 3.81
CA CYS A 72 -13.26 -5.58 4.45
C CYS A 72 -13.11 -5.94 5.94
N SER A 73 -12.00 -5.60 6.58
CA SER A 73 -11.71 -5.97 7.98
C SER A 73 -11.86 -4.81 8.97
N THR A 74 -11.56 -5.07 10.25
CA THR A 74 -11.51 -4.05 11.31
C THR A 74 -10.43 -3.00 11.01
N ALA A 75 -10.54 -1.81 11.61
CA ALA A 75 -9.58 -0.72 11.37
C ALA A 75 -8.12 -1.14 11.60
N ASN A 76 -7.85 -1.88 12.68
CA ASN A 76 -6.51 -2.38 13.00
C ASN A 76 -5.99 -3.36 11.95
N VAL A 77 -6.83 -4.28 11.48
CA VAL A 77 -6.43 -5.23 10.42
C VAL A 77 -6.20 -4.51 9.10
N ARG A 78 -7.07 -3.55 8.75
CA ARG A 78 -6.93 -2.78 7.50
C ARG A 78 -5.62 -2.00 7.47
N ILE A 79 -5.28 -1.29 8.55
CA ILE A 79 -4.04 -0.50 8.58
C ILE A 79 -2.79 -1.38 8.54
N LEU A 80 -2.80 -2.54 9.20
CA LEU A 80 -1.70 -3.49 9.12
C LEU A 80 -1.56 -4.06 7.70
N ALA A 81 -2.65 -4.51 7.08
CA ALA A 81 -2.64 -5.04 5.71
C ALA A 81 -2.21 -3.99 4.68
N LEU A 82 -2.72 -2.75 4.78
CA LEU A 82 -2.26 -1.62 3.96
C LEU A 82 -0.77 -1.34 4.16
N SER A 83 -0.26 -1.45 5.39
CA SER A 83 1.15 -1.22 5.70
C SER A 83 2.05 -2.32 5.15
N VAL A 84 1.61 -3.57 5.16
CA VAL A 84 2.30 -4.68 4.46
C VAL A 84 2.32 -4.42 2.96
N LEU A 85 1.17 -4.10 2.35
CA LEU A 85 1.10 -3.74 0.92
C LEU A 85 2.03 -2.58 0.59
N ARG A 86 2.08 -1.55 1.45
CA ARG A 86 3.01 -0.42 1.34
C ARG A 86 4.45 -0.89 1.27
N ASN A 87 4.88 -1.78 2.16
CA ASN A 87 6.23 -2.32 2.14
C ASN A 87 6.54 -3.10 0.86
N LEU A 88 5.59 -3.89 0.35
CA LEU A 88 5.77 -4.66 -0.89
C LEU A 88 6.02 -3.75 -2.11
N VAL A 89 5.39 -2.57 -2.14
CA VAL A 89 5.52 -1.60 -3.24
C VAL A 89 6.92 -0.99 -3.33
N PHE A 90 7.66 -0.90 -2.21
CA PHE A 90 9.03 -0.36 -2.21
C PHE A 90 10.01 -1.20 -3.03
N ASN A 91 9.74 -2.50 -3.16
CA ASN A 91 10.53 -3.34 -4.03
C ASN A 91 10.09 -3.16 -5.48
N VAL A 92 10.97 -2.57 -6.29
CA VAL A 92 10.72 -2.25 -7.70
C VAL A 92 10.35 -3.47 -8.54
N THR A 93 10.73 -4.68 -8.13
CA THR A 93 10.38 -5.93 -8.84
C THR A 93 8.88 -6.26 -8.74
N ASN A 94 8.20 -5.81 -7.68
CA ASN A 94 6.76 -6.01 -7.49
C ASN A 94 5.92 -5.00 -8.30
N ARG A 95 6.52 -3.87 -8.68
CA ARG A 95 5.82 -2.72 -9.25
C ARG A 95 5.02 -3.05 -10.53
N PRO A 96 5.52 -3.83 -11.51
CA PRO A 96 4.74 -4.16 -12.70
C PRO A 96 3.42 -4.86 -12.38
N ARG A 97 3.46 -5.90 -11.51
CA ARG A 97 2.26 -6.65 -11.09
C ARG A 97 1.28 -5.75 -10.33
N ILE A 98 1.79 -4.91 -9.44
CA ILE A 98 0.97 -3.99 -8.62
C ILE A 98 0.28 -2.95 -9.51
N LEU A 99 1.00 -2.34 -10.45
CA LEU A 99 0.44 -1.32 -11.35
C LEU A 99 -0.65 -1.85 -12.28
N THR A 100 -0.65 -3.14 -12.59
CA THR A 100 -1.67 -3.78 -13.43
C THR A 100 -2.86 -4.32 -12.64
N SER A 101 -2.81 -4.31 -11.30
CA SER A 101 -3.89 -4.85 -10.46
C SER A 101 -5.02 -3.83 -10.30
N MET A 102 -6.14 -4.08 -10.99
CA MET A 102 -7.34 -3.25 -10.86
C MET A 102 -7.90 -3.28 -9.43
N ASP A 103 -7.88 -4.44 -8.77
CA ASP A 103 -8.33 -4.57 -7.38
C ASP A 103 -7.50 -3.73 -6.41
N PHE A 104 -6.18 -3.68 -6.61
CA PHE A 104 -5.30 -2.83 -5.82
C PHE A 104 -5.60 -1.35 -6.06
N MET A 105 -5.75 -0.92 -7.31
CA MET A 105 -6.09 0.49 -7.62
C MET A 105 -7.45 0.88 -7.02
N ASN A 106 -8.45 0.02 -7.12
CA ASN A 106 -9.76 0.23 -6.52
C ASN A 106 -9.70 0.29 -4.99
N LEU A 107 -8.85 -0.52 -4.35
CA LEU A 107 -8.59 -0.43 -2.91
C LEU A 107 -8.01 0.93 -2.53
N LEU A 108 -7.02 1.44 -3.27
CA LEU A 108 -6.44 2.76 -2.98
C LEU A 108 -7.47 3.88 -3.13
N HIS A 109 -8.26 3.87 -4.21
CA HIS A 109 -9.37 4.83 -4.40
C HIS A 109 -10.40 4.78 -3.28
N PHE A 110 -10.84 3.57 -2.92
CA PHE A 110 -11.76 3.35 -1.81
C PHE A 110 -11.21 3.90 -0.50
N THR A 111 -9.93 3.66 -0.22
CA THR A 111 -9.27 4.10 1.02
C THR A 111 -9.05 5.61 1.03
N LEU A 112 -8.67 6.23 -0.09
CA LEU A 112 -8.63 7.69 -0.20
C LEU A 112 -10.01 8.27 0.08
N LYS A 113 -11.09 7.69 -0.45
CA LYS A 113 -12.44 8.19 -0.27
C LYS A 113 -13.02 7.96 1.13
N ASN A 114 -12.80 6.80 1.74
CA ASN A 114 -13.53 6.38 2.95
C ASN A 114 -12.65 6.11 4.17
N GLY A 115 -11.33 6.10 4.01
CA GLY A 115 -10.39 5.77 5.08
C GLY A 115 -10.20 6.90 6.09
N ASN A 116 -9.70 6.55 7.27
CA ASN A 116 -9.26 7.52 8.26
C ASN A 116 -7.88 8.13 7.89
N LEU A 117 -7.43 9.15 8.63
CA LEU A 117 -6.17 9.86 8.36
C LEU A 117 -4.95 8.93 8.24
N SER A 118 -4.86 7.92 9.10
CA SER A 118 -3.75 6.95 9.10
C SER A 118 -3.77 6.09 7.83
N GLU A 119 -4.94 5.56 7.47
CA GLU A 119 -5.12 4.76 6.25
C GLU A 119 -4.81 5.58 4.99
N ILE A 120 -5.29 6.82 4.91
CA ILE A 120 -5.00 7.75 3.81
C ILE A 120 -3.49 8.05 3.74
N GLY A 121 -2.82 8.25 4.87
CA GLY A 121 -1.38 8.49 4.93
C GLY A 121 -0.55 7.32 4.39
N VAL A 122 -0.96 6.09 4.70
CA VAL A 122 -0.34 4.89 4.12
C VAL A 122 -0.55 4.84 2.61
N VAL A 123 -1.76 5.15 2.11
CA VAL A 123 -2.02 5.21 0.66
C VAL A 123 -1.22 6.32 -0.03
N GLY A 124 -1.07 7.48 0.60
CA GLY A 124 -0.19 8.54 0.10
C GLY A 124 1.25 8.05 -0.06
N SER A 125 1.75 7.29 0.92
CA SER A 125 3.08 6.69 0.89
C SER A 125 3.22 5.60 -0.19
N ILE A 126 2.18 4.78 -0.39
CA ILE A 126 2.10 3.80 -1.50
C ILE A 126 2.23 4.53 -2.83
N LEU A 127 1.39 5.55 -3.06
CA LEU A 127 1.37 6.29 -4.32
C LEU A 127 2.72 6.97 -4.56
N TRP A 128 3.29 7.61 -3.54
CA TRP A 128 4.64 8.16 -3.62
C TRP A 128 5.67 7.12 -4.07
N SER A 129 5.73 5.96 -3.41
CA SER A 129 6.70 4.89 -3.74
C SER A 129 6.51 4.29 -5.14
N LEU A 130 5.27 4.29 -5.67
CA LEU A 130 4.99 3.88 -7.05
C LEU A 130 5.55 4.89 -8.05
N ILE A 131 5.29 6.17 -7.84
CA ILE A 131 5.52 7.23 -8.84
C ILE A 131 6.90 7.89 -8.73
N ALA A 132 7.54 7.82 -7.55
CA ALA A 132 8.86 8.39 -7.32
C ALA A 132 9.85 7.78 -8.31
N ASN A 133 10.48 8.64 -9.10
CA ASN A 133 11.45 8.27 -10.13
C ASN A 133 10.93 7.24 -11.15
N ASN A 134 9.62 7.18 -11.42
CA ASN A 134 9.04 6.24 -12.38
C ASN A 134 7.97 6.89 -13.27
N GLN A 135 8.33 7.21 -14.51
CA GLN A 135 7.43 7.89 -15.45
C GLN A 135 6.25 7.01 -15.89
N LYS A 136 6.47 5.70 -16.07
CA LYS A 136 5.40 4.77 -16.43
C LYS A 136 4.35 4.69 -15.32
N ALA A 137 4.78 4.60 -14.07
CA ALA A 137 3.90 4.60 -12.91
C ALA A 137 3.13 5.93 -12.80
N LYS A 138 3.80 7.08 -12.98
CA LYS A 138 3.13 8.40 -13.01
C LYS A 138 2.01 8.44 -14.05
N LEU A 139 2.28 7.98 -15.28
CA LEU A 139 1.28 7.94 -16.34
C LEU A 139 0.10 7.06 -15.95
N ILE A 140 0.34 5.83 -15.50
CA ILE A 140 -0.72 4.88 -15.10
C ILE A 140 -1.56 5.47 -13.96
N THR A 141 -0.92 5.99 -12.91
CA THR A 141 -1.60 6.59 -11.76
C THR A 141 -2.41 7.84 -12.14
N ARG A 142 -1.90 8.66 -13.07
CA ARG A 142 -2.65 9.82 -13.61
C ARG A 142 -3.88 9.37 -14.39
N THR A 143 -3.71 8.43 -15.32
CA THR A 143 -4.81 7.90 -16.15
C THR A 143 -5.84 7.15 -15.30
N ALA A 144 -5.44 6.56 -14.18
CA ALA A 144 -6.33 5.93 -13.21
C ALA A 144 -7.08 6.94 -12.31
N GLY A 145 -6.93 8.25 -12.51
CA GLY A 145 -7.73 9.27 -11.82
C GLY A 145 -7.26 9.66 -10.42
N PHE A 146 -6.12 9.17 -9.94
CA PHE A 146 -5.64 9.46 -8.57
C PHE A 146 -5.36 10.94 -8.31
N GLY A 147 -5.04 11.72 -9.35
CA GLY A 147 -4.87 13.16 -9.22
C GLY A 147 -6.12 13.84 -8.65
N GLN A 148 -7.31 13.45 -9.12
CA GLN A 148 -8.57 13.98 -8.62
C GLN A 148 -8.86 13.48 -7.20
N SER A 149 -8.70 12.18 -6.95
CA SER A 149 -8.96 11.60 -5.62
C SER A 149 -8.08 12.21 -4.52
N LEU A 150 -6.83 12.53 -4.84
CA LEU A 150 -5.93 13.23 -3.91
C LEU A 150 -6.35 14.70 -3.67
N GLN A 151 -6.87 15.39 -4.69
CA GLN A 151 -7.42 16.74 -4.53
C GLN A 151 -8.67 16.72 -3.64
N GLU A 152 -9.55 15.74 -3.79
CA GLU A 152 -10.72 15.55 -2.93
C GLU A 152 -10.32 15.29 -1.47
N VAL A 153 -9.22 14.56 -1.23
CA VAL A 153 -8.64 14.41 0.13
C VAL A 153 -8.21 15.76 0.69
N LEU A 154 -7.43 16.56 -0.06
CA LEU A 154 -7.00 17.89 0.41
C LEU A 154 -8.18 18.82 0.70
N GLY A 155 -9.20 18.81 -0.17
CA GLY A 155 -10.43 19.58 0.04
C GLY A 155 -11.09 19.22 1.37
N ARG A 156 -11.24 17.94 1.68
CA ARG A 156 -11.80 17.49 2.96
C ARG A 156 -10.93 17.86 4.15
N LEU A 157 -9.60 17.70 4.05
CA LEU A 157 -8.67 18.09 5.11
C LEU A 157 -8.70 19.60 5.40
N SER A 158 -9.00 20.41 4.38
CA SER A 158 -9.07 21.88 4.51
C SER A 158 -10.41 22.36 5.09
N LEU A 159 -11.47 21.58 4.92
CA LEU A 159 -12.81 21.86 5.46
C LEU A 159 -13.00 21.33 6.89
N ASP A 160 -12.15 20.39 7.30
CA ASP A 160 -12.21 19.84 8.65
C ASP A 160 -11.82 20.93 9.68
N LYS A 161 -12.70 21.12 10.66
CA LYS A 161 -12.55 22.16 11.70
C LYS A 161 -11.82 21.63 12.94
N THR A 162 -11.26 20.43 12.85
CA THR A 162 -10.43 19.85 13.91
C THR A 162 -9.32 20.82 14.30
N PRO A 163 -9.09 21.06 15.61
CA PRO A 163 -7.97 21.89 16.05
C PRO A 163 -6.67 21.36 15.44
N ASP A 164 -5.81 22.28 15.03
CA ASP A 164 -4.60 22.09 14.23
C ASP A 164 -3.69 20.95 14.74
N ASP A 165 -4.04 19.71 14.38
CA ASP A 165 -3.30 18.50 14.73
C ASP A 165 -2.11 18.33 13.78
N ALA A 166 -0.93 18.02 14.34
CA ALA A 166 0.27 17.73 13.57
C ALA A 166 0.02 16.63 12.54
N GLN A 167 -0.79 15.61 12.88
CA GLN A 167 -1.12 14.52 11.96
C GLN A 167 -1.89 15.01 10.72
N HIS A 168 -2.85 15.93 10.91
CA HIS A 168 -3.59 16.55 9.81
C HIS A 168 -2.66 17.32 8.87
N ARG A 169 -1.78 18.16 9.44
CA ARG A 169 -0.83 18.97 8.65
C ARG A 169 0.14 18.10 7.87
N ASP A 170 0.68 17.06 8.50
CA ASP A 170 1.67 16.19 7.87
C ASP A 170 1.04 15.34 6.76
N LEU A 171 -0.20 14.86 6.97
CA LEU A 171 -0.95 14.20 5.90
C LEU A 171 -1.19 15.14 4.72
N ALA A 172 -1.64 16.38 4.95
CA ALA A 172 -1.86 17.35 3.89
C ALA A 172 -0.59 17.60 3.07
N LYS A 173 0.57 17.71 3.72
CA LYS A 173 1.88 17.84 3.05
C LYS A 173 2.22 16.63 2.19
N ILE A 174 2.02 15.41 2.70
CA ILE A 174 2.28 14.17 1.95
C ILE A 174 1.41 14.14 0.69
N ILE A 175 0.10 14.38 0.83
CA ILE A 175 -0.84 14.35 -0.29
C ILE A 175 -0.48 15.43 -1.32
N GLN A 176 -0.19 16.64 -0.86
CA GLN A 176 0.23 17.73 -1.74
C GLN A 176 1.52 17.40 -2.50
N TYR A 177 2.48 16.76 -1.85
CA TYR A 177 3.72 16.33 -2.48
C TYR A 177 3.50 15.27 -3.57
N VAL A 178 2.65 14.26 -3.30
CA VAL A 178 2.28 13.23 -4.28
C VAL A 178 1.59 13.86 -5.50
N ILE A 179 0.66 14.79 -5.29
CA ILE A 179 0.01 15.54 -6.38
C ILE A 179 1.03 16.28 -7.23
N THR A 180 2.00 16.96 -6.60
CA THR A 180 3.06 17.67 -7.32
C THR A 180 3.87 16.71 -8.20
N LEU A 181 4.28 15.56 -7.66
CA LEU A 181 5.03 14.56 -8.44
C LEU A 181 4.26 13.99 -9.63
N LEU A 182 2.93 13.88 -9.52
CA LEU A 182 2.05 13.47 -10.62
C LEU A 182 1.95 14.53 -11.73
N LYS A 183 2.07 15.82 -11.38
CA LYS A 183 2.01 16.93 -12.35
C LYS A 183 3.34 17.16 -13.08
N THR A 184 4.49 16.93 -12.45
CA THR A 184 5.82 17.29 -13.00
C THR A 184 6.34 16.31 -14.08
N SER A 185 5.48 15.69 -14.88
CA SER A 185 5.90 14.72 -15.91
C SER A 185 6.21 15.34 -17.28
N ASP A 186 5.87 16.61 -17.51
CA ASP A 186 5.83 17.20 -18.86
C ASP A 186 7.04 18.12 -19.20
N ALA A 187 8.12 18.15 -18.41
CA ALA A 187 9.17 19.18 -18.55
C ALA A 187 10.59 18.69 -18.86
N LYS A 188 10.81 17.41 -19.24
CA LYS A 188 12.18 16.89 -19.46
C LYS A 188 12.39 16.07 -20.75
N SER A 189 11.45 16.05 -21.69
CA SER A 189 11.66 15.38 -22.98
C SER A 189 12.14 16.31 -24.11
N ASP A 190 12.07 17.64 -23.94
CA ASP A 190 12.18 18.57 -25.09
C ASP A 190 13.46 19.44 -25.09
N VAL A 191 14.53 19.05 -24.38
CA VAL A 191 15.79 19.84 -24.36
C VAL A 191 17.02 19.00 -24.74
N SER A 192 16.84 17.96 -25.55
CA SER A 192 17.95 17.14 -26.07
C SER A 192 17.86 16.92 -27.58
N ALA A 193 17.46 17.95 -28.32
CA ALA A 193 17.51 17.97 -29.79
C ALA A 193 17.65 19.40 -30.31
N GLU A 194 18.76 20.07 -29.97
CA GLU A 194 19.34 21.17 -30.75
C GLU A 194 20.86 21.02 -30.77
#